data_AF-A0A822HRD6-F1
#
_entry.id   AF-A0A822HRD6-F1
#
_cell.length_a   1.000
_cell.length_b   1.000
_cell.length_c   1.000
_cell.angle_alpha   90.00
_cell.angle_beta   90.00
_cell.angle_gamma   90.00
#
_symmetry.space_group_name_H-M   'P 1'
#
loop_
_entity.id
_entity.type
_entity.pdbx_description
1 polymer ?
#
loop_
_entity_poly.entity_id
_entity_poly.type
_entity_poly.pdbx_seq_one_letter_code
_entity_poly.pdbx_strand_id
1 'polypeptide(L)'
;GNGTYSRSRNCISNTTDTCDTCWETSYLSTEFQTMDCIRGPCPYCTWTNFTILPCSASCNTGFQLRTRQCLTNDNQPCGTCDGSDVISESCTELPACPGL
;
A
#
# COMPACT_ATOMS: atom_id res chain seq x y z
N GLY A 1 -4.78 0.69 8.33
CA GLY A 1 -6.23 0.49 8.49
C GLY A 1 -6.49 0.02 9.90
N ASN A 2 -7.59 0.49 10.49
CA ASN A 2 -7.99 0.06 11.83
C ASN A 2 -8.61 -1.35 11.77
N GLY A 3 -8.48 -2.11 12.84
CA GLY A 3 -9.08 -3.42 12.98
C GLY A 3 -9.33 -3.74 14.45
N THR A 4 -9.71 -4.98 14.74
CA THR A 4 -9.91 -5.46 16.09
C THR A 4 -9.08 -6.71 16.33
N TYR A 5 -8.68 -6.94 17.58
CA TYR A 5 -8.15 -8.22 18.00
C TYR A 5 -8.92 -8.73 19.21
N SER A 6 -9.07 -10.05 19.28
CA SER A 6 -9.80 -10.72 20.34
C SER A 6 -8.93 -11.78 20.99
N ARG A 7 -9.04 -11.89 22.31
CA ARG A 7 -8.46 -13.01 23.06
C ARG A 7 -9.54 -13.66 23.93
N SER A 8 -9.44 -14.97 24.08
CA SER A 8 -10.28 -15.76 24.98
C SER A 8 -9.40 -16.65 25.85
N ARG A 9 -9.89 -16.96 27.05
CA ARG A 9 -9.32 -17.98 27.92
C ARG A 9 -10.18 -19.24 27.79
N ASN A 10 -9.53 -20.39 27.61
CA ASN A 10 -10.20 -21.69 27.63
C ASN A 10 -10.05 -22.31 29.01
N CYS A 11 -11.17 -22.73 29.59
CA CYS A 11 -11.16 -23.52 30.81
C CYS A 11 -10.82 -24.97 30.45
N ILE A 12 -9.78 -25.52 31.07
CA ILE A 12 -9.35 -26.91 30.86
C ILE A 12 -9.58 -27.65 32.18
N SER A 13 -10.41 -28.70 32.17
CA SER A 13 -10.54 -29.63 33.29
C SER A 13 -9.61 -30.81 33.10
N ASN A 14 -9.04 -31.34 34.19
CA ASN A 14 -8.17 -32.52 34.19
C ASN A 14 -8.92 -33.82 34.56
N THR A 15 -10.25 -33.83 34.49
CA THR A 15 -11.10 -34.97 34.85
C THR A 15 -11.88 -35.44 33.63
N THR A 16 -12.00 -36.76 33.45
CA THR A 16 -12.69 -37.41 32.31
C THR A 16 -14.22 -37.28 32.33
N ASP A 17 -14.79 -36.59 33.32
CA ASP A 17 -16.19 -36.19 33.31
C ASP A 17 -16.31 -34.79 32.72
N THR A 18 -17.21 -34.69 31.74
CA THR A 18 -17.59 -33.46 31.03
C THR A 18 -17.71 -32.28 32.00
N CYS A 19 -16.93 -31.23 31.76
CA CYS A 19 -16.86 -30.06 32.64
C CYS A 19 -18.13 -29.20 32.55
N ASP A 20 -19.19 -29.61 33.23
CA ASP A 20 -20.42 -28.81 33.30
C ASP A 20 -20.38 -27.72 34.38
N THR A 21 -19.37 -27.69 35.26
CA THR A 21 -19.34 -26.68 36.33
C THR A 21 -17.93 -26.19 36.62
N CYS A 22 -17.60 -25.02 36.09
CA CYS A 22 -16.54 -24.21 36.66
C CYS A 22 -17.20 -23.08 37.49
N TRP A 23 -17.51 -23.38 38.75
CA TRP A 23 -17.89 -22.44 39.80
C TRP A 23 -17.18 -22.96 41.06
N GLU A 24 -16.21 -22.26 41.67
CA GLU A 24 -16.40 -21.06 42.48
C GLU A 24 -15.20 -20.09 42.47
N THR A 25 -14.95 -19.45 41.34
CA THR A 25 -14.63 -18.03 41.39
C THR A 25 -15.48 -17.38 40.31
N SER A 26 -16.37 -16.49 40.74
CA SER A 26 -17.19 -15.62 39.89
C SER A 26 -16.52 -15.30 38.54
N TYR A 27 -17.26 -15.47 37.44
CA TYR A 27 -16.91 -15.14 36.04
C TYR A 27 -16.25 -16.23 35.18
N LEU A 28 -16.84 -17.43 35.17
CA LEU A 28 -16.77 -18.28 33.99
C LEU A 28 -17.77 -17.82 32.92
N SER A 29 -17.39 -16.78 32.20
CA SER A 29 -17.71 -16.68 30.79
C SER A 29 -16.41 -16.94 30.05
N THR A 30 -16.46 -17.46 28.82
CA THR A 30 -15.38 -17.18 27.88
C THR A 30 -15.16 -15.66 27.90
N GLU A 31 -14.14 -15.19 28.63
CA GLU A 31 -13.79 -13.77 28.71
C GLU A 31 -13.31 -13.34 27.33
N PHE A 32 -14.27 -13.04 26.45
CA PHE A 32 -14.00 -12.57 25.12
C PHE A 32 -13.72 -11.07 25.22
N GLN A 33 -12.45 -10.73 25.27
CA GLN A 33 -12.02 -9.34 25.27
C GLN A 33 -11.72 -8.95 23.83
N THR A 34 -12.49 -7.99 23.32
CA THR A 34 -12.22 -7.35 22.02
C THR A 34 -11.60 -5.99 22.28
N MET A 35 -10.50 -5.71 21.61
CA MET A 35 -9.80 -4.43 21.70
C MET A 35 -9.57 -3.86 20.31
N ASP A 36 -9.58 -2.53 20.22
CA ASP A 36 -9.25 -1.83 18.98
C ASP A 36 -7.75 -1.97 18.68
N CYS A 37 -7.46 -2.34 17.43
CA CYS A 37 -6.15 -2.26 16.85
C CYS A 37 -6.08 -1.00 15.98
N ILE A 38 -5.66 0.11 16.57
CA ILE A 38 -5.51 1.38 15.86
C ILE A 38 -4.12 1.41 15.22
N ARG A 39 -4.06 1.24 13.89
CA ARG A 39 -2.83 1.36 13.09
C ARG A 39 -2.82 2.60 12.19
N GLY A 40 -3.86 3.42 12.27
CA GLY A 40 -4.02 4.59 11.42
C GLY A 40 -4.54 4.24 10.01
N PRO A 41 -4.69 5.25 9.12
CA PRO A 41 -5.12 5.04 7.75
C PRO A 41 -4.20 4.06 7.02
N CYS A 42 -4.74 3.31 6.05
CA CYS A 42 -3.88 2.50 5.18
C CYS A 42 -3.09 3.42 4.26
N PRO A 43 -1.78 3.20 4.09
CA PRO A 43 -1.05 3.90 3.06
C PRO A 43 -1.64 3.50 1.71
N TYR A 44 -1.92 4.50 0.88
CA TYR A 44 -2.34 4.29 -0.50
C TYR A 44 -1.27 4.83 -1.43
N CYS A 45 -1.16 4.23 -2.60
CA CYS A 45 -0.09 4.52 -3.54
C CYS A 45 -0.59 5.34 -4.70
N THR A 46 0.18 6.35 -5.07
CA THR A 46 -0.13 7.28 -6.15
C THR A 46 1.12 7.59 -6.96
N TRP A 47 0.93 7.83 -8.24
CA TRP A 47 1.97 8.35 -9.11
C TRP A 47 2.25 9.82 -8.78
N THR A 48 3.52 10.20 -8.75
CA THR A 48 3.92 11.60 -8.82
C THR A 48 3.62 12.19 -10.20
N ASN A 49 3.73 13.52 -10.31
CA ASN A 49 3.80 14.16 -11.61
C ASN A 49 4.98 13.61 -12.43
N PHE A 50 4.81 13.59 -13.75
CA PHE A 50 5.88 13.25 -14.65
C PHE A 50 6.96 14.33 -14.64
N THR A 51 8.20 13.89 -14.54
CA THR A 51 9.38 14.67 -14.87
C THR A 51 9.69 14.43 -16.34
N ILE A 52 9.61 15.49 -17.14
CA ILE A 52 9.84 15.45 -18.58
C ILE A 52 11.32 15.73 -18.83
N LEU A 53 12.00 14.81 -19.51
CA LEU A 53 13.37 14.99 -19.96
C LEU A 53 13.40 15.70 -21.33
N PRO A 54 14.48 16.42 -21.65
CA PRO A 54 14.65 17.02 -22.97
C PRO A 54 14.53 15.98 -24.10
N CYS A 55 14.03 16.41 -25.25
CA CYS A 55 14.00 15.57 -26.44
C CYS A 55 15.42 15.15 -26.85
N SER A 56 15.57 13.92 -27.34
CA SER A 56 16.82 13.36 -27.83
C SER A 56 17.42 14.12 -29.02
N ALA A 57 16.60 14.90 -29.71
CA ALA A 57 16.98 15.75 -30.82
C ALA A 57 16.47 17.18 -30.59
N SER A 58 17.20 18.16 -31.10
CA SER A 58 16.81 19.57 -31.10
C SER A 58 16.09 20.00 -32.38
N CYS A 59 16.02 19.13 -33.39
CA CYS A 59 15.41 19.42 -34.68
C CYS A 59 14.76 18.17 -35.31
N ASN A 60 13.80 18.38 -36.22
CA ASN A 60 12.97 17.36 -36.87
C ASN A 60 12.19 16.46 -35.88
N THR A 61 12.59 15.20 -35.74
CA THR A 61 11.91 14.21 -34.90
C THR A 61 12.86 13.71 -33.83
N GLY A 62 12.43 13.75 -32.58
CA GLY A 62 13.15 13.16 -31.45
C GLY A 62 12.22 12.33 -30.57
N PHE A 63 12.76 11.81 -29.48
CA PHE A 63 11.99 11.16 -28.42
C PHE A 63 12.27 11.85 -27.09
N GLN A 64 11.25 12.07 -26.28
CA GLN A 64 11.38 12.49 -24.88
C GLN A 64 11.06 11.32 -23.97
N LEU A 65 11.78 11.29 -22.85
CA LEU A 65 11.49 10.37 -21.76
C LEU A 65 10.71 11.13 -20.68
N ARG A 66 9.67 10.49 -20.15
CA ARG A 66 8.92 10.97 -18.99
C ARG A 66 9.06 9.96 -17.88
N THR A 67 9.51 10.41 -16.71
CA THR A 67 9.69 9.56 -15.53
C THR A 67 8.76 9.98 -14.41
N ARG A 68 8.27 9.03 -13.62
CA ARG A 68 7.42 9.29 -12.45
C ARG A 68 7.78 8.29 -11.35
N GLN A 69 7.45 8.62 -10.11
CA GLN A 69 7.67 7.74 -8.97
C GLN A 69 6.33 7.28 -8.41
N CYS A 70 6.24 6.02 -8.01
CA CYS A 70 5.11 5.50 -7.26
C CYS A 70 5.41 5.69 -5.78
N LEU A 71 4.67 6.58 -5.12
CA LEU A 71 4.88 6.93 -3.71
C LEU A 71 3.59 6.69 -2.91
N THR A 72 3.75 6.44 -1.62
CA THR A 72 2.65 6.51 -0.66
C THR A 72 2.28 7.97 -0.35
N ASN A 73 1.14 8.17 0.32
CA ASN A 73 0.75 9.45 0.90
C ASN A 73 1.77 10.06 1.88
N ASP A 74 2.75 9.27 2.36
CA ASP A 74 3.82 9.70 3.25
C ASP A 74 5.18 9.85 2.50
N ASN A 75 5.14 9.99 1.17
CA ASN A 75 6.29 10.11 0.28
C ASN A 75 7.30 8.94 0.39
N GLN A 76 6.84 7.75 0.79
CA GLN A 76 7.67 6.55 0.79
C GLN A 76 7.53 5.80 -0.55
N PRO A 77 8.58 5.10 -1.04
CA PRO A 77 8.47 4.27 -2.23
C PRO A 77 7.33 3.25 -2.10
N CYS A 78 6.52 3.15 -3.15
CA CYS A 78 5.48 2.14 -3.28
C CYS A 78 5.68 1.30 -4.55
N GLY A 79 5.35 0.02 -4.49
CA GLY A 79 5.51 -0.94 -5.59
C GLY A 79 4.22 -1.43 -6.23
N THR A 80 3.07 -0.82 -5.90
CA THR A 80 1.74 -1.32 -6.32
C THR A 80 1.02 -0.39 -7.30
N CYS A 81 1.70 0.59 -7.89
CA CYS A 81 1.08 1.43 -8.91
C CYS A 81 1.06 0.71 -10.27
N ASP A 82 -0.08 0.81 -10.96
CA ASP A 82 -0.22 0.23 -12.30
C ASP A 82 0.46 1.08 -13.39
N GLY A 83 1.10 0.39 -14.33
CA GLY A 83 1.80 0.95 -15.48
C GLY A 83 3.28 1.23 -15.24
N SER A 84 3.97 1.72 -16.27
CA SER A 84 5.42 1.96 -16.22
C SER A 84 5.78 3.25 -15.48
N ASP A 85 6.92 3.25 -14.81
CA ASP A 85 7.57 4.42 -14.20
C ASP A 85 8.30 5.29 -15.25
N VAL A 86 8.63 4.71 -16.40
CA VAL A 86 9.23 5.39 -17.55
C VAL A 86 8.36 5.24 -18.79
N ILE A 87 8.12 6.36 -19.49
CA ILE A 87 7.39 6.41 -20.76
C ILE A 87 8.26 7.14 -21.79
N SER A 88 8.29 6.62 -23.02
CA SER A 88 8.94 7.26 -24.17
C SER A 88 7.88 7.75 -25.16
N GLU A 89 7.95 9.02 -25.55
CA GLU A 89 7.04 9.65 -26.50
C GLU A 89 7.81 10.42 -27.58
N SER A 90 7.27 10.48 -28.80
CA SER A 90 7.87 11.26 -29.89
C SER A 90 7.73 12.76 -29.66
N CYS A 91 8.81 13.51 -29.88
CA CYS A 91 8.81 14.96 -29.99
C CYS A 91 8.67 15.35 -31.47
N THR A 92 7.50 15.84 -31.86
CA THR A 92 7.20 16.23 -33.25
C THR A 92 7.15 17.74 -33.46
N GLU A 93 7.26 18.55 -32.40
CA GLU A 93 7.23 20.01 -32.46
C GLU A 93 8.63 20.65 -32.55
N LEU A 94 9.64 19.91 -33.04
CA LEU A 94 10.99 20.43 -33.16
C LEU A 94 11.15 21.22 -34.47
N PRO A 95 11.96 22.30 -34.48
CA PRO A 95 12.25 23.04 -35.70
C PRO A 95 12.96 22.17 -36.73
N ALA A 96 12.86 22.51 -38.02
CA ALA A 96 13.65 21.84 -39.05
C ALA A 96 15.15 22.04 -38.80
N CYS A 97 15.95 21.00 -39.01
CA CYS A 97 17.40 21.12 -38.87
C CYS A 97 17.95 22.05 -39.98
N PRO A 98 18.82 23.02 -39.66
CA PRO A 98 19.44 23.85 -40.69
C PRO A 98 20.38 23.01 -41.57
N GLY A 99 20.18 23.05 -42.89
CA GLY A 99 21.06 22.40 -43.88
C GLY A 99 20.51 21.14 -44.56
N LEU A 100 19.18 20.97 -44.61
CA LEU A 100 18.52 19.98 -45.47
C LEU A 100 18.13 20.60 -46.82
#